data_AF-V5H3D9-F1
#
_entry.id   AF-V5H3D9-F1
#
_cell.length_a   1.000
_cell.length_b   1.000
_cell.length_c   1.000
_cell.angle_alpha   90.00
_cell.angle_beta   90.00
_cell.angle_gamma   90.00
#
_symmetry.space_group_name_H-M   'P 1'
#
loop_
_entity.id
_entity.type
_entity.pdbx_description
1 polymer ?
#
loop_
_entity_poly.entity_id
_entity_poly.type
_entity_poly.pdbx_seq_one_letter_code
_entity_poly.pdbx_strand_id
1 'polypeptide(L)'
;MRLTETQRIEILIMLGCGEKTRTHNEVRIMFNNKYPNREPVSQSTISRIEAKWRETGTVKDLGKPGRPGVPNDKKLDILVSLNENPNLSSTQLALDNTVHR
;
A
#
# COMPACT_ATOMS: atom_id res chain seq x y z
N MET A 1 13.32 0.63 0.07
CA MET A 1 13.68 0.57 1.50
C MET A 1 12.47 0.21 2.33
N ARG A 2 12.52 -0.86 3.14
CA ARG A 2 11.43 -1.27 4.03
C ARG A 2 11.80 -0.95 5.47
N LEU A 3 10.99 -0.14 6.14
CA LEU A 3 11.13 0.13 7.58
C LEU A 3 10.36 -0.95 8.34
N THR A 4 10.90 -1.41 9.47
CA THR A 4 10.16 -2.27 10.39
C THR A 4 9.08 -1.46 11.10
N GLU A 5 8.09 -2.14 11.69
CA GLU A 5 7.06 -1.46 12.50
C GLU A 5 7.69 -0.68 13.65
N THR A 6 8.66 -1.29 14.36
CA THR A 6 9.43 -0.63 15.42
C THR A 6 10.11 0.64 14.92
N GLN A 7 10.74 0.61 13.76
CA GLN A 7 11.38 1.80 13.19
C GLN A 7 10.37 2.91 12.84
N ARG A 8 9.18 2.55 12.36
CA ARG A 8 8.11 3.53 12.11
C ARG A 8 7.60 4.14 13.42
N ILE A 9 7.43 3.32 14.47
CA ILE A 9 7.06 3.79 15.81
C ILE A 9 8.12 4.76 16.34
N GLU A 10 9.40 4.42 16.22
CA GLU A 10 10.48 5.29 16.66
C GLU A 10 10.48 6.63 15.91
N ILE A 11 10.23 6.64 14.60
CA ILE A 11 10.08 7.86 13.81
C ILE A 11 8.96 8.75 14.39
N LEU A 12 7.81 8.16 14.75
CA LEU A 12 6.70 8.90 15.35
C LEU A 12 7.05 9.42 16.75
N ILE A 13 7.77 8.65 17.56
CA ILE A 13 8.28 9.09 18.87
C ILE A 13 9.25 10.27 18.69
N MET A 14 10.15 10.20 17.70
CA MET A 14 11.11 11.26 17.39
C MET A 14 10.41 12.54 16.90
N LEU A 15 9.34 12.41 16.10
CA LEU A 15 8.49 13.53 15.70
C LEU A 15 7.88 14.25 16.90
N GLY A 16 7.52 13.50 17.94
CA GLY A 16 6.93 14.01 19.17
C GLY A 16 5.40 14.11 19.08
N CYS A 17 4.78 14.50 20.20
CA CYS A 17 3.33 14.68 20.33
C CYS A 17 3.04 16.05 20.97
N GLY A 18 1.98 16.74 20.56
CA GLY A 18 1.55 18.01 21.14
C GLY A 18 2.41 19.20 20.70
N GLU A 19 2.80 20.07 21.66
CA GLU A 19 3.49 21.35 21.39
C GLU A 19 5.00 21.22 21.09
N LYS A 20 5.59 20.04 21.27
CA LYS A 20 7.00 19.77 20.97
C LYS A 20 7.15 18.87 19.75
N THR A 21 6.74 19.37 18.59
CA THR A 21 6.97 18.69 17.31
C THR A 21 8.32 19.06 16.73
N ARG A 22 9.14 18.07 16.39
CA ARG A 22 10.34 18.27 15.57
C ARG A 22 9.97 18.31 14.10
N THR A 23 10.77 19.04 13.33
CA THR A 23 10.63 19.05 11.87
C THR A 23 10.98 17.69 11.27
N HIS A 24 10.42 17.37 10.10
CA HIS A 24 10.76 16.12 9.40
C HIS A 24 12.25 16.00 9.08
N ASN A 25 12.93 17.12 8.83
CA ASN A 25 14.36 17.12 8.53
C ASN A 25 15.20 16.79 9.76
N GLU A 26 14.86 17.32 10.94
CA GLU A 26 15.53 16.96 12.19
C GLU A 26 15.35 15.47 12.50
N VAL A 27 14.12 14.95 12.37
CA VAL A 27 13.85 13.53 12.57
C VAL A 27 14.60 12.65 11.58
N ARG A 28 14.68 13.06 10.30
CA ARG A 28 15.49 12.39 9.29
C ARG A 28 16.95 12.29 9.73
N ILE A 29 17.54 13.40 10.18
CA ILE A 29 18.95 13.44 10.63
C ILE A 29 19.14 12.52 11.83
N MET A 30 18.30 12.64 12.86
CA MET A 30 18.39 11.82 14.07
C MET A 30 18.23 10.32 13.76
N PHE A 31 17.24 9.96 12.94
CA PHE A 31 16.97 8.57 12.61
C PHE A 31 18.10 7.95 11.79
N ASN A 32 18.62 8.67 10.79
CA ASN A 32 19.75 8.18 10.00
C ASN A 32 21.05 8.09 10.81
N ASN A 33 21.27 9.00 11.77
CA ASN A 33 22.40 8.93 12.69
C ASN A 33 22.29 7.75 13.66
N LYS A 34 21.08 7.44 14.14
CA LYS A 34 20.81 6.27 15.01
C LYS A 34 21.03 4.95 14.28
N TYR A 35 20.76 4.93 12.98
CA TYR A 35 20.91 3.74 12.14
C TYR A 35 21.85 4.01 10.95
N PRO A 36 23.17 4.09 11.17
CA PRO A 36 24.12 4.42 10.12
C PRO A 36 24.34 3.27 9.11
N ASN A 37 24.11 2.02 9.52
CA ASN A 37 24.38 0.83 8.71
C ASN A 37 23.23 0.45 7.76
N ARG A 38 22.25 1.34 7.54
CA ARG A 38 21.11 1.11 6.64
C ARG A 38 21.03 2.22 5.61
N GLU A 39 20.33 1.93 4.52
CA GLU A 39 19.94 2.94 3.53
C GLU A 39 19.26 4.14 4.21
N PRO A 40 19.76 5.37 4.00
CA PRO A 40 19.21 6.57 4.62
C PRO A 40 17.73 6.77 4.28
N VAL A 41 16.96 7.17 5.28
CA VAL A 41 15.58 7.60 5.10
C VAL A 41 15.56 9.01 4.51
N SER A 42 14.67 9.25 3.56
CA SER A 42 14.38 10.59 3.04
C SER A 42 13.38 11.33 3.93
N GLN A 43 13.39 12.67 3.91
CA GLN A 43 12.36 13.48 4.58
C GLN A 43 10.95 13.11 4.12
N SER A 44 10.77 12.84 2.83
CA SER A 44 9.48 12.43 2.25
C SER A 44 8.96 11.10 2.82
N THR A 45 9.85 10.22 3.28
CA THR A 45 9.45 8.98 3.94
C THR A 45 8.93 9.26 5.35
N ILE A 46 9.56 10.18 6.10
CA ILE A 46 9.09 10.63 7.41
C ILE A 46 7.70 11.25 7.29
N SER A 47 7.52 12.18 6.34
CA SER A 47 6.23 12.81 6.03
C SER A 47 5.14 11.78 5.71
N ARG A 48 5.43 10.79 4.86
CA ARG A 48 4.46 9.71 4.54
C ARG A 48 4.08 8.86 5.74
N ILE A 49 5.01 8.58 6.65
CA ILE A 49 4.74 7.81 7.87
C ILE A 49 3.80 8.60 8.79
N GLU A 50 4.09 9.89 9.00
CA GLU A 50 3.24 10.76 9.82
C GLU A 50 1.85 10.90 9.21
N ALA A 51 1.75 11.20 7.92
CA ALA A 51 0.47 11.36 7.23
C ALA A 51 -0.39 10.11 7.37
N LYS A 52 0.19 8.93 7.11
CA LYS A 52 -0.49 7.65 7.27
C LYS A 52 -0.94 7.42 8.71
N TRP A 53 -0.10 7.73 9.70
CA TRP A 53 -0.46 7.60 11.10
C TRP A 53 -1.65 8.50 11.47
N ARG A 54 -1.64 9.75 11.01
CA ARG A 54 -2.74 10.70 11.25
C ARG A 54 -4.05 10.26 10.59
N GLU A 55 -3.97 9.65 9.41
CA GLU A 55 -5.14 9.17 8.66
C GLU A 55 -5.72 7.88 9.26
N THR A 56 -4.88 6.94 9.65
CA THR A 56 -5.30 5.55 9.93
C THR A 56 -5.12 5.10 11.37
N GLY A 57 -4.36 5.86 12.17
CA GLY A 57 -3.99 5.50 13.54
C GLY A 57 -3.14 4.24 13.66
N THR A 58 -2.55 3.74 12.56
CA THR A 58 -1.76 2.51 12.55
C THR A 58 -0.41 2.67 11.87
N VAL A 59 0.60 2.04 12.46
CA VAL A 59 1.96 1.90 11.89
C VAL A 59 2.12 0.66 11.02
N LYS A 60 1.13 -0.25 11.07
CA LYS A 60 1.16 -1.49 10.30
C LYS A 60 1.04 -1.21 8.83
N ASP A 61 1.67 -2.01 7.99
CA ASP A 61 1.44 -1.94 6.55
C ASP A 61 -0.03 -2.23 6.28
N LEU A 62 -0.70 -1.33 5.56
CA LEU A 62 -2.07 -1.57 5.13
C LEU A 62 -2.01 -2.63 4.03
N GLY A 63 -2.96 -3.56 4.05
CA GLY A 63 -3.19 -4.42 2.91
C GLY A 63 -3.39 -3.53 1.69
N LYS A 64 -2.51 -3.63 0.70
CA LYS A 64 -2.73 -2.93 -0.57
C LYS A 64 -4.01 -3.53 -1.15
N PRO A 65 -5.06 -2.73 -1.42
CA PRO A 65 -6.18 -3.26 -2.18
C PRO A 65 -5.61 -3.82 -3.48
N GLY A 66 -5.77 -5.13 -3.66
CA GLY A 66 -5.36 -5.78 -4.90
C GLY A 66 -6.18 -5.23 -6.07
N ARG A 67 -5.88 -5.71 -7.27
CA ARG A 67 -6.79 -5.48 -8.39
C ARG A 67 -8.18 -5.99 -8.00
N PRO A 68 -9.25 -5.20 -8.20
CA PRO A 68 -10.61 -5.66 -7.99
C PRO A 68 -10.84 -6.96 -8.78
N GLY A 69 -11.33 -7.99 -8.10
CA GLY A 69 -11.66 -9.25 -8.76
C GLY A 69 -12.86 -9.07 -9.70
N VAL A 70 -13.03 -9.99 -10.64
CA VAL A 70 -14.24 -10.06 -11.47
C VAL A 70 -15.45 -10.34 -10.56
N PRO A 71 -16.56 -9.58 -10.67
CA PRO A 71 -17.80 -9.84 -9.93
C PRO A 71 -18.31 -11.27 -10.15
N ASN A 72 -19.00 -11.83 -9.16
CA ASN A 72 -19.47 -13.21 -9.24
C ASN A 72 -20.50 -13.43 -10.36
N ASP A 73 -21.36 -12.46 -10.62
CA ASP A 73 -22.35 -12.53 -11.71
C ASP A 73 -21.66 -12.70 -13.06
N LYS A 74 -20.65 -11.87 -13.34
CA LYS A 74 -19.83 -11.99 -14.56
C LYS A 74 -19.06 -13.29 -14.66
N LYS A 75 -18.62 -13.87 -13.53
CA LYS A 75 -17.99 -15.20 -13.56
C LYS A 75 -18.98 -16.27 -13.98
N LEU A 76 -20.23 -16.16 -13.53
CA LEU A 76 -21.27 -17.10 -13.89
C LEU A 76 -21.60 -17.00 -15.39
N ASP A 77 -21.74 -15.78 -15.91
CA ASP A 77 -22.00 -15.55 -17.33
C ASP A 77 -20.89 -16.13 -18.23
N ILE A 78 -19.62 -15.92 -17.85
CA ILE A 78 -18.47 -16.52 -18.55
C ILE A 78 -18.53 -18.05 -18.54
N LEU A 79 -18.89 -18.65 -17.40
CA LEU A 79 -19.00 -20.11 -17.27
C LEU A 79 -20.13 -20.67 -18.14
N VAL A 80 -21.28 -19.99 -18.20
CA VAL A 80 -22.40 -20.36 -19.07
C VAL A 80 -21.99 -20.27 -20.53
N SER A 81 -21.38 -19.17 -20.97
CA SER A 81 -20.92 -19.01 -22.35
C SER A 81 -19.89 -20.08 -22.77
N LEU A 82 -18.96 -20.44 -21.88
CA LEU A 82 -18.00 -21.52 -22.11
C LEU A 82 -18.67 -22.89 -22.21
N ASN A 83 -19.69 -23.15 -21.39
CA ASN A 83 -20.44 -24.39 -21.44
C ASN A 83 -21.27 -24.50 -22.72
N GLU A 84 -21.87 -23.41 -23.18
CA GLU A 84 -22.66 -23.34 -24.42
C GLU A 84 -21.79 -23.44 -25.68
N ASN A 85 -20.58 -22.85 -25.65
CA ASN A 85 -19.62 -22.95 -26.74
C ASN A 85 -18.17 -23.05 -26.22
N PRO A 86 -17.65 -24.29 -26.09
CA PRO A 86 -16.31 -24.54 -25.56
C PRO A 86 -15.16 -23.98 -26.42
N ASN A 87 -15.42 -23.64 -27.68
CA ASN A 87 -14.39 -23.16 -28.61
C ASN A 87 -14.24 -21.63 -28.58
N LEU A 88 -14.97 -20.93 -27.70
CA LEU A 88 -14.83 -19.48 -27.55
C LEU A 88 -13.43 -19.11 -27.07
N SER A 89 -12.83 -18.15 -27.76
CA SER A 89 -11.53 -17.62 -27.35
C SER A 89 -11.66 -16.82 -26.05
N SER A 90 -10.61 -16.83 -25.23
CA SER A 90 -10.54 -16.03 -24.01
C SER A 90 -10.67 -14.52 -24.26
N THR A 91 -10.22 -14.04 -25.42
CA THR A 91 -10.38 -12.65 -25.84
C THR A 91 -11.84 -12.31 -26.11
N GLN A 92 -12.58 -13.19 -26.79
CA GLN A 92 -13.99 -12.99 -27.07
C GLN A 92 -14.82 -12.97 -25.78
N LEU A 93 -14.58 -13.92 -24.88
CA LEU A 93 -15.26 -13.99 -23.58
C LEU A 93 -15.00 -12.75 -22.72
N ALA A 94 -13.79 -12.22 -22.77
CA ALA A 94 -13.43 -11.00 -22.04
C ALA A 94 -14.14 -9.75 -22.60
N LEU A 95 -14.29 -9.64 -23.93
CA LEU A 95 -15.03 -8.57 -24.58
C LEU A 95 -16.52 -8.63 -24.24
N ASP A 96 -17.13 -9.81 -24.44
CA ASP A 96 -18.58 -10.02 -24.25
C ASP A 96 -18.99 -9.77 -22.80
N ASN A 97 -18.13 -10.12 -21.84
CA ASN A 97 -18.38 -9.93 -20.41
C ASN A 97 -17.76 -8.65 -19.84
N THR A 98 -17.24 -7.76 -20.70
CA THR A 98 -16.58 -6.50 -20.31
C THR A 98 -15.58 -6.69 -19.14
N VAL A 99 -14.78 -7.74 -19.23
CA VAL A 99 -13.69 -8.05 -18.30
C VAL A 99 -12.40 -7.54 -18.93
N HIS A 100 -11.89 -6.42 -18.43
CA HIS A 100 -10.62 -5.88 -18.90
C HIS A 100 -9.44 -6.68 -18.35
N ARG A 101 -8.50 -7.03 -19.23
CA ARG A 101 -7.28 -7.79 -18.90
C ARG A 101 -6.35 -7.04 -17.96
#